data_AF-A0A2W6C1A5-F1
#
_entry.id   AF-A0A2W6C1A5-F1
#
_cell.length_a   1.000
_cell.length_b   1.000
_cell.length_c   1.000
_cell.angle_alpha   90.00
_cell.angle_beta   90.00
_cell.angle_gamma   90.00
#
_symmetry.space_group_name_H-M   'P 1'
#
loop_
_entity.id
_entity.type
_entity.pdbx_description
1 polymer ?
#
loop_
_entity_poly.entity_id
_entity_poly.type
_entity_poly.pdbx_seq_one_letter_code
_entity_poly.pdbx_strand_id
1 'polypeptide(L)'
;MRTTSTTLPTASTPPRSGSSRRLSLLFPKAPRPPAEALADDLTSPAECRGARRQRHDSYRSGAVAGLARGVRRSDSRAGPPASDRSVAARRFGRVDSTGKAGDDALLIGTWNVQGRWSPAHRTTLQRHECDVWLLTEVSDDLELPGYHAYRSAALMASRRRWSAVLTRDPVQQLADPHPASAAIAMDDATYCASILPWRSCGSRAPWVGQRHADKTAAAVSTLDAALPPGPLVWGGDWNHALIGKEYSGSLGGRSAITQMLARRRLRVPTSDLPHQIDGLLSIDHIAVDHDIRVAQAERFTAEALSDHDGYLVETDPTLR
;
A
#
# COMPACT_ATOMS: atom_id res chain seq x y z
N MET A 1 65.34 34.07 8.76
CA MET A 1 64.76 33.35 9.91
C MET A 1 63.56 34.14 10.41
N ARG A 2 62.34 33.73 10.06
CA ARG A 2 61.08 34.32 10.54
C ARG A 2 60.27 33.21 11.20
N THR A 3 60.01 33.37 12.49
CA THR A 3 59.19 32.49 13.32
C THR A 3 57.72 32.89 13.17
N THR A 4 56.90 31.99 12.64
CA THR A 4 55.43 32.13 12.64
C THR A 4 54.86 31.42 13.86
N SER A 5 54.15 32.19 14.68
CA SER A 5 53.43 31.74 15.88
C SER A 5 52.08 31.13 15.47
N THR A 6 51.82 29.89 15.90
CA THR A 6 50.57 29.16 15.64
C THR A 6 49.61 29.34 16.81
N THR A 7 48.45 29.94 16.56
CA THR A 7 47.37 30.09 17.54
C THR A 7 46.30 29.03 17.28
N LEU A 8 45.99 28.20 18.28
CA LEU A 8 44.92 27.19 18.24
C LEU A 8 43.55 27.84 18.53
N PRO A 9 42.46 27.43 17.86
CA PRO A 9 41.12 27.89 18.18
C PRO A 9 40.47 27.07 19.31
N THR A 10 39.77 27.80 20.18
CA THR A 10 38.96 27.37 21.32
C THR A 10 37.69 26.64 20.91
N ALA A 11 37.34 25.59 21.67
CA ALA A 11 36.14 24.78 21.51
C ALA A 11 34.85 25.54 21.87
N SER A 12 33.85 25.46 20.99
CA SER A 12 32.50 26.01 21.21
C SER A 12 31.55 24.93 21.75
N THR A 13 30.89 25.25 22.86
CA THR A 13 29.86 24.48 23.55
C THR A 13 28.60 24.29 22.68
N PRO A 14 27.94 23.12 22.69
CA PRO A 14 26.69 22.92 21.94
C PRO A 14 25.47 23.49 22.69
N PRO A 15 24.45 23.99 21.99
CA PRO A 15 23.22 24.47 22.62
C PRO A 15 22.31 23.32 23.07
N ARG A 16 21.58 23.62 24.15
CA ARG A 16 20.67 22.74 24.88
C ARG A 16 19.45 22.29 24.07
N SER A 17 19.02 21.07 24.40
CA SER A 17 17.84 20.34 23.94
C SER A 17 16.52 21.14 23.97
N GLY A 18 15.89 21.25 22.80
CA GLY A 18 14.51 21.70 22.63
C GLY A 18 13.52 20.53 22.68
N SER A 19 12.50 20.70 23.51
CA SER A 19 11.29 19.91 23.73
C SER A 19 10.78 19.09 22.53
N SER A 20 10.74 17.77 22.70
CA SER A 20 10.06 16.82 21.80
C SER A 20 8.55 16.91 21.99
N ARG A 21 7.88 17.70 21.14
CA ARG A 21 6.41 17.68 21.03
C ARG A 21 5.98 16.41 20.29
N ARG A 22 5.05 15.67 20.91
CA ARG A 22 4.43 14.43 20.40
C ARG A 22 3.80 14.64 19.01
N LEU A 23 4.35 13.96 18.00
CA LEU A 23 3.79 13.82 16.64
C LEU A 23 2.82 12.61 16.50
N SER A 24 2.23 12.15 17.61
CA SER A 24 1.39 10.94 17.66
C SER A 24 -0.01 11.06 17.03
N LEU A 25 -0.29 12.13 16.26
CA LEU A 25 -1.65 12.48 15.81
C LEU A 25 -1.84 12.52 14.28
N LEU A 26 -0.80 12.21 13.49
CA LEU A 26 -0.86 12.33 12.01
C LEU A 26 -1.24 11.05 11.26
N PHE A 27 -1.53 9.94 11.96
CA PHE A 27 -2.08 8.75 11.32
C PHE A 27 -3.57 8.67 11.62
N PRO A 28 -4.47 8.66 10.62
CA PRO A 28 -5.86 8.28 10.86
C PRO A 28 -5.87 6.89 11.51
N LYS A 29 -6.65 6.73 12.58
CA LYS A 29 -6.91 5.40 13.14
C LYS A 29 -7.53 4.56 12.02
N ALA A 30 -6.88 3.44 11.69
CA ALA A 30 -7.50 2.39 10.88
C ALA A 30 -8.93 2.12 11.40
N PRO A 31 -9.90 1.84 10.50
CA PRO A 31 -11.27 1.55 10.90
C PRO A 31 -11.27 0.44 11.94
N ARG A 32 -11.97 0.66 13.05
CA ARG A 32 -12.19 -0.38 14.06
C ARG A 32 -12.95 -1.52 13.38
N PRO A 33 -12.54 -2.79 13.52
CA PRO A 33 -13.37 -3.90 13.09
C PRO A 33 -14.70 -3.86 13.86
N PRO A 34 -15.82 -4.26 13.23
CA PRO A 34 -17.12 -4.30 13.90
C PRO A 34 -17.04 -5.23 15.12
N ALA A 35 -17.55 -4.74 16.25
CA ALA A 35 -17.65 -5.49 17.48
C ALA A 35 -18.90 -6.37 17.41
N GLU A 36 -18.82 -7.54 16.76
CA GLU A 36 -19.79 -8.64 16.90
C GLU A 36 -19.33 -9.88 16.12
N ALA A 37 -18.78 -10.85 16.85
CA ALA A 37 -18.78 -12.29 16.54
C ALA A 37 -18.11 -13.03 17.72
N LEU A 38 -18.76 -12.98 18.88
CA LEU A 38 -18.59 -14.01 19.91
C LEU A 38 -19.74 -15.00 19.68
N ALA A 39 -19.43 -16.11 19.03
CA ALA A 39 -20.24 -17.30 19.06
C ALA A 39 -19.28 -18.49 19.14
N ASP A 40 -19.14 -19.00 20.36
CA ASP A 40 -18.56 -20.29 20.65
C ASP A 40 -19.42 -21.38 20.01
N ASP A 41 -18.78 -22.25 19.22
CA ASP A 41 -19.38 -23.48 18.72
C ASP A 41 -18.74 -24.66 19.46
N LEU A 42 -19.41 -25.10 20.54
CA LEU A 42 -19.19 -26.41 21.14
C LEU A 42 -20.56 -27.10 21.23
N THR A 43 -20.66 -28.23 20.56
CA THR A 43 -21.85 -29.05 20.46
C THR A 43 -21.94 -30.06 21.63
N SER A 44 -23.17 -30.15 22.18
CA SER A 44 -23.83 -31.33 22.80
C SER A 44 -23.69 -31.59 24.32
N PRO A 45 -24.62 -32.35 24.96
CA PRO A 45 -25.88 -31.81 25.49
C PRO A 45 -26.17 -32.25 26.96
N ALA A 46 -26.86 -31.42 27.75
CA ALA A 46 -27.61 -31.90 28.93
C ALA A 46 -28.71 -30.94 29.36
N GLU A 47 -29.84 -31.52 29.69
CA GLU A 47 -31.10 -30.92 30.10
C GLU A 47 -30.97 -30.08 31.39
N CYS A 48 -31.64 -28.93 31.44
CA CYS A 48 -32.41 -28.54 32.62
C CYS A 48 -33.47 -27.48 32.31
N ARG A 49 -34.65 -27.75 32.85
CA ARG A 49 -35.91 -27.01 32.73
C ARG A 49 -35.83 -25.68 33.49
N GLY A 50 -36.59 -24.68 33.01
CA GLY A 50 -37.27 -23.76 33.94
C GLY A 50 -37.33 -22.28 33.56
N ALA A 51 -38.57 -21.81 33.43
CA ALA A 51 -39.06 -20.46 33.79
C ALA A 51 -38.81 -19.25 32.85
N ARG A 52 -39.78 -19.07 31.95
CA ARG A 52 -40.72 -17.92 31.89
C ARG A 52 -40.24 -16.58 32.51
N ARG A 53 -40.11 -15.55 31.66
CA ARG A 53 -40.64 -14.19 31.93
C ARG A 53 -40.67 -13.33 30.66
N GLN A 54 -41.87 -12.87 30.33
CA GLN A 54 -42.18 -11.78 29.39
C GLN A 54 -41.65 -10.44 29.92
N ARG A 55 -41.11 -9.58 29.06
CA ARG A 55 -41.25 -8.10 29.04
C ARG A 55 -41.01 -7.65 27.59
N HIS A 56 -42.04 -7.22 26.87
CA HIS A 56 -42.57 -5.84 26.75
C HIS A 56 -41.64 -4.84 26.06
N ASP A 57 -42.15 -4.35 24.93
CA ASP A 57 -41.73 -3.23 24.11
C ASP A 57 -41.39 -1.97 24.91
N SER A 58 -40.44 -1.19 24.37
CA SER A 58 -40.69 0.14 23.78
C SER A 58 -39.44 1.02 23.90
N TYR A 59 -38.94 1.53 22.76
CA TYR A 59 -38.21 2.79 22.75
C TYR A 59 -38.79 3.70 21.67
N ARG A 60 -39.35 4.80 22.18
CA ARG A 60 -39.96 5.90 21.43
C ARG A 60 -38.90 6.72 20.71
N SER A 61 -39.33 7.21 19.56
CA SER A 61 -38.83 8.35 18.83
C SER A 61 -38.77 9.62 19.69
N GLY A 62 -37.73 10.42 19.45
CA GLY A 62 -37.59 11.78 19.98
C GLY A 62 -36.97 12.67 18.91
N ALA A 63 -37.81 13.33 18.14
CA ALA A 63 -37.43 14.45 17.28
C ALA A 63 -37.25 15.70 18.16
N VAL A 64 -36.21 16.50 17.90
CA VAL A 64 -36.14 17.90 18.32
C VAL A 64 -35.70 18.74 17.13
N ALA A 65 -36.59 19.63 16.73
CA ALA A 65 -36.36 20.66 15.74
C ALA A 65 -35.93 21.96 16.43
N GLY A 66 -35.11 22.74 15.72
CA GLY A 66 -35.16 24.20 15.74
C GLY A 66 -34.13 24.92 16.62
N LEU A 67 -33.18 25.59 15.97
CA LEU A 67 -33.02 27.05 16.08
C LEU A 67 -31.99 27.55 15.07
N ALA A 68 -32.50 28.22 14.04
CA ALA A 68 -31.76 29.04 13.11
C ALA A 68 -31.56 30.45 13.70
N ARG A 69 -30.34 31.01 13.60
CA ARG A 69 -30.08 32.45 13.48
C ARG A 69 -28.78 32.63 12.69
N GLY A 70 -28.89 33.35 11.57
CA GLY A 70 -27.81 33.54 10.60
C GLY A 70 -26.83 34.66 10.95
N VAL A 71 -25.70 34.65 10.24
CA VAL A 71 -24.78 35.78 10.09
C VAL A 71 -24.16 35.76 8.69
N ARG A 72 -24.53 36.80 7.93
CA ARG A 72 -23.78 37.61 6.94
C ARG A 72 -22.84 36.92 5.95
N ARG A 73 -23.24 37.04 4.68
CA ARG A 73 -22.41 37.00 3.46
C ARG A 73 -21.34 38.09 3.48
N SER A 74 -20.12 37.72 3.12
CA SER A 74 -19.13 38.62 2.54
C SER A 74 -18.64 38.00 1.24
N ASP A 75 -19.03 38.64 0.13
CA ASP A 75 -18.54 38.37 -1.21
C ASP A 75 -17.06 38.76 -1.31
N SER A 76 -16.21 37.81 -1.65
CA SER A 76 -14.89 38.08 -2.20
C SER A 76 -14.64 37.12 -3.35
N ARG A 77 -14.77 37.67 -4.55
CA ARG A 77 -14.40 37.08 -5.84
C ARG A 77 -12.93 36.66 -5.79
N ALA A 78 -12.68 35.36 -5.62
CA ALA A 78 -11.45 34.72 -6.04
C ALA A 78 -11.74 34.01 -7.35
N GLY A 79 -11.07 34.43 -8.42
CA GLY A 79 -11.14 33.77 -9.72
C GLY A 79 -10.69 32.31 -9.62
N PRO A 80 -11.12 31.46 -10.56
CA PRO A 80 -10.75 30.05 -10.54
C PRO A 80 -9.23 29.91 -10.58
N PRO A 81 -8.61 29.12 -9.68
CA PRO A 81 -7.20 28.79 -9.81
C PRO A 81 -7.01 28.07 -11.15
N ALA A 82 -5.92 28.46 -11.82
CA ALA A 82 -5.53 27.96 -13.13
C ALA A 82 -5.64 26.44 -13.18
N SER A 83 -6.36 25.97 -14.19
CA SER A 83 -6.41 24.57 -14.61
C SER A 83 -5.01 23.95 -14.57
N ASP A 84 -4.88 22.90 -13.78
CA ASP A 84 -3.70 22.07 -13.68
C ASP A 84 -3.42 21.45 -15.06
N ARG A 85 -2.53 22.09 -15.81
CA ARG A 85 -2.04 21.64 -17.11
C ARG A 85 -0.74 20.87 -16.89
N SER A 86 -0.82 19.62 -16.43
CA SER A 86 0.18 18.59 -16.81
C SER A 86 -0.17 17.21 -16.26
N VAL A 87 -1.00 16.46 -16.99
CA VAL A 87 -0.58 15.14 -17.50
C VAL A 87 -1.28 15.03 -18.85
N ALA A 88 -0.63 15.54 -19.90
CA ALA A 88 -1.01 15.09 -21.23
C ALA A 88 -0.90 13.56 -21.18
N ALA A 89 -2.00 12.86 -21.42
CA ALA A 89 -2.01 11.42 -21.59
C ALA A 89 -0.99 11.10 -22.68
N ARG A 90 0.27 10.84 -22.28
CA ARG A 90 1.26 10.29 -23.16
C ARG A 90 0.74 8.88 -23.40
N ARG A 91 0.15 8.69 -24.58
CA ARG A 91 0.01 7.36 -25.15
C ARG A 91 1.43 6.80 -25.17
N PHE A 92 1.72 5.91 -24.23
CA PHE A 92 2.88 5.04 -24.31
C PHE A 92 2.75 4.31 -25.65
N GLY A 93 3.61 4.66 -26.59
CA GLY A 93 3.48 4.26 -27.98
C GLY A 93 3.77 2.78 -28.12
N ARG A 94 2.76 1.92 -28.02
CA ARG A 94 2.90 0.49 -28.31
C ARG A 94 2.89 0.31 -29.84
N VAL A 95 4.04 -0.07 -30.40
CA VAL A 95 4.17 -0.41 -31.82
C VAL A 95 4.35 -1.92 -31.97
N ASP A 96 3.26 -2.51 -32.46
CA ASP A 96 3.11 -3.61 -33.40
C ASP A 96 3.11 -5.10 -32.98
N SER A 97 2.15 -5.75 -33.63
CA SER A 97 1.57 -7.09 -33.56
C SER A 97 2.49 -8.27 -33.92
N THR A 98 3.80 -8.16 -33.71
CA THR A 98 4.79 -9.08 -34.30
C THR A 98 5.24 -10.25 -33.41
N GLY A 99 4.38 -10.77 -32.53
CA GLY A 99 4.45 -12.16 -32.03
C GLY A 99 5.81 -12.69 -31.50
N LYS A 100 6.75 -11.84 -31.13
CA LYS A 100 7.99 -12.20 -30.43
C LYS A 100 7.83 -11.80 -28.98
N ALA A 101 7.77 -12.79 -28.09
CA ALA A 101 7.96 -12.54 -26.67
C ALA A 101 9.37 -11.98 -26.47
N GLY A 102 9.49 -10.75 -25.93
CA GLY A 102 10.68 -10.37 -25.19
C GLY A 102 11.33 -9.00 -25.41
N ASP A 103 10.70 -7.99 -26.03
CA ASP A 103 11.33 -6.65 -26.19
C ASP A 103 10.39 -5.44 -26.01
N ASP A 104 9.23 -5.62 -25.36
CA ASP A 104 8.30 -4.49 -25.09
C ASP A 104 8.51 -3.94 -23.67
N ALA A 105 8.45 -2.61 -23.54
CA ALA A 105 8.42 -1.93 -22.26
C ALA A 105 7.15 -2.34 -21.51
N LEU A 106 7.29 -2.68 -20.23
CA LEU A 106 6.19 -3.00 -19.34
C LEU A 106 5.89 -1.82 -18.43
N LEU A 107 4.62 -1.44 -18.35
CA LEU A 107 4.16 -0.50 -17.35
C LEU A 107 3.54 -1.27 -16.18
N ILE A 108 4.18 -1.18 -15.02
CA ILE A 108 3.77 -1.86 -13.78
C ILE A 108 3.24 -0.81 -12.82
N GLY A 109 2.05 -1.03 -12.27
CA GLY A 109 1.44 -0.14 -11.29
C GLY A 109 1.20 -0.81 -9.94
N THR A 110 1.22 -0.02 -8.87
CA THR A 110 0.74 -0.44 -7.55
C THR A 110 -0.14 0.64 -6.92
N TRP A 111 -1.16 0.21 -6.19
CA TRP A 111 -2.04 1.10 -5.45
C TRP A 111 -2.81 0.33 -4.36
N ASN A 112 -2.79 0.84 -3.12
CA ASN A 112 -3.70 0.41 -2.07
C ASN A 112 -5.07 1.07 -2.31
N VAL A 113 -6.09 0.26 -2.63
CA VAL A 113 -7.44 0.75 -2.95
C VAL A 113 -8.37 0.79 -1.72
N GLN A 114 -7.82 0.56 -0.52
CA GLN A 114 -8.48 0.73 0.78
C GLN A 114 -9.79 -0.07 0.95
N GLY A 115 -9.93 -1.18 0.24
CA GLY A 115 -11.12 -2.02 0.15
C GLY A 115 -12.33 -1.29 -0.41
N ARG A 116 -12.11 -0.23 -1.18
CA ARG A 116 -13.13 0.54 -1.85
C ARG A 116 -13.14 0.19 -3.33
N TRP A 117 -14.32 0.25 -3.91
CA TRP A 117 -14.46 0.07 -5.35
C TRP A 117 -15.62 0.92 -5.87
N SER A 118 -15.33 1.72 -6.88
CA SER A 118 -16.32 2.57 -7.56
C SER A 118 -15.90 2.79 -9.01
N PRO A 119 -16.79 3.32 -9.86
CA PRO A 119 -16.43 3.69 -11.23
C PRO A 119 -15.22 4.64 -11.31
N ALA A 120 -15.01 5.50 -10.31
CA ALA A 120 -13.85 6.39 -10.27
C ALA A 120 -12.52 5.65 -10.04
N HIS A 121 -12.51 4.58 -9.23
CA HIS A 121 -11.34 3.70 -9.08
C HIS A 121 -11.01 3.02 -10.41
N ARG A 122 -12.04 2.48 -11.08
CA ARG A 122 -11.91 1.86 -12.41
C ARG A 122 -11.32 2.84 -13.42
N THR A 123 -11.90 4.03 -13.55
CA THR A 123 -11.42 5.07 -14.49
C THR A 123 -9.97 5.45 -14.21
N THR A 124 -9.57 5.52 -12.93
CA THR A 124 -8.19 5.82 -12.54
C THR A 124 -7.25 4.73 -13.01
N LEU A 125 -7.52 3.46 -12.70
CA LEU A 125 -6.70 2.33 -13.15
C LEU A 125 -6.66 2.21 -14.69
N GLN A 126 -7.78 2.42 -15.38
CA GLN A 126 -7.84 2.37 -16.84
C GLN A 126 -7.03 3.48 -17.50
N ARG A 127 -6.98 4.68 -16.90
CA ARG A 127 -6.22 5.83 -17.44
C ARG A 127 -4.72 5.54 -17.53
N HIS A 128 -4.18 4.80 -16.57
CA HIS A 128 -2.75 4.51 -16.51
C HIS A 128 -2.34 3.30 -17.36
N GLU A 129 -3.30 2.53 -17.89
CA GLU A 129 -3.07 1.50 -18.92
C GLU A 129 -1.97 0.46 -18.59
N CYS A 130 -1.62 0.23 -17.31
CA CYS A 130 -0.55 -0.69 -16.92
C CYS A 130 -0.73 -2.09 -17.50
N ASP A 131 0.35 -2.76 -17.89
CA ASP A 131 0.29 -4.17 -18.29
C ASP A 131 0.06 -5.07 -17.07
N VAL A 132 0.61 -4.67 -15.92
CA VAL A 132 0.42 -5.36 -14.63
C VAL A 132 0.05 -4.37 -13.53
N TRP A 133 -0.97 -4.70 -12.75
CA TRP A 133 -1.26 -4.02 -11.49
C TRP A 133 -1.00 -4.92 -10.28
N LEU A 134 -0.31 -4.38 -9.27
CA LEU A 134 -0.03 -4.98 -7.97
C LEU A 134 -0.86 -4.25 -6.91
N LEU A 135 -2.12 -4.64 -6.73
CA LEU A 135 -3.08 -3.92 -5.89
C LEU A 135 -3.16 -4.49 -4.48
N THR A 136 -3.44 -3.64 -3.51
CA THR A 136 -3.63 -4.02 -2.10
C THR A 136 -4.96 -3.52 -1.54
N GLU A 137 -5.45 -4.21 -0.51
CA GLU A 137 -6.79 -4.05 0.08
C GLU A 137 -7.89 -4.06 -0.97
N VAL A 138 -7.99 -5.10 -1.78
CA VAL A 138 -8.93 -5.10 -2.90
C VAL A 138 -10.34 -5.51 -2.46
N SER A 139 -11.36 -4.87 -3.03
CA SER A 139 -12.75 -5.32 -2.91
C SER A 139 -12.95 -6.64 -3.67
N ASP A 140 -13.83 -7.51 -3.18
CA ASP A 140 -14.30 -8.67 -3.95
C ASP A 140 -15.01 -8.25 -5.25
N ASP A 141 -15.58 -7.04 -5.30
CA ASP A 141 -16.28 -6.48 -6.48
C ASP A 141 -15.33 -5.85 -7.51
N LEU A 142 -14.01 -5.92 -7.27
CA LEU A 142 -13.01 -5.33 -8.16
C LEU A 142 -13.12 -5.94 -9.56
N GLU A 143 -13.55 -5.15 -10.54
CA GLU A 143 -13.65 -5.58 -11.94
C GLU A 143 -13.12 -4.49 -12.86
N LEU A 144 -11.95 -4.76 -13.44
CA LEU A 144 -11.27 -3.89 -14.39
C LEU A 144 -11.41 -4.48 -15.80
N PRO A 145 -12.23 -3.87 -16.69
CA PRO A 145 -12.42 -4.39 -18.04
C PRO A 145 -11.10 -4.54 -18.80
N GLY A 146 -10.91 -5.70 -19.45
CA GLY A 146 -9.68 -6.03 -20.16
C GLY A 146 -8.55 -6.57 -19.28
N TYR A 147 -8.83 -6.91 -18.02
CA TYR A 147 -7.86 -7.52 -17.12
C TYR A 147 -8.40 -8.79 -16.47
N HIS A 148 -7.50 -9.73 -16.24
CA HIS A 148 -7.67 -10.90 -15.39
C HIS A 148 -7.18 -10.57 -13.99
N ALA A 149 -7.99 -10.85 -12.96
CA ALA A 149 -7.67 -10.51 -11.57
C ALA A 149 -7.40 -11.75 -10.71
N TYR A 150 -6.16 -11.87 -10.22
CA TYR A 150 -5.66 -12.96 -9.39
C TYR A 150 -5.54 -12.48 -7.95
N ARG A 151 -6.55 -12.79 -7.14
CA ARG A 151 -6.68 -12.29 -5.75
C ARG A 151 -6.10 -13.31 -4.77
N SER A 152 -5.58 -12.80 -3.66
CA SER A 152 -5.22 -13.63 -2.51
C SER A 152 -6.46 -14.39 -2.01
N ALA A 153 -6.33 -15.67 -1.69
CA ALA A 153 -7.38 -16.52 -1.17
C ALA A 153 -7.85 -16.11 0.24
N ALA A 154 -6.98 -15.56 1.08
CA ALA A 154 -7.39 -15.11 2.40
C ALA A 154 -8.17 -13.78 2.34
N LEU A 155 -9.19 -13.66 3.20
CA LEU A 155 -9.92 -12.42 3.43
C LEU A 155 -9.18 -11.56 4.46
N MET A 156 -9.08 -10.26 4.18
CA MET A 156 -8.64 -9.25 5.15
C MET A 156 -9.81 -8.83 6.05
N ALA A 157 -10.98 -8.65 5.44
CA ALA A 157 -12.24 -8.35 6.10
C ALA A 157 -13.39 -8.86 5.21
N SER A 158 -14.64 -8.69 5.66
CA SER A 158 -15.81 -9.02 4.84
C SER A 158 -15.73 -8.29 3.49
N ARG A 159 -15.79 -9.06 2.39
CA ARG A 159 -15.70 -8.60 1.00
C ARG A 159 -14.41 -7.84 0.64
N ARG A 160 -13.34 -8.02 1.42
CA ARG A 160 -12.04 -7.40 1.21
C ARG A 160 -10.94 -8.45 1.24
N ARG A 161 -10.18 -8.55 0.16
CA ARG A 161 -8.98 -9.38 0.07
C ARG A 161 -7.75 -8.53 0.39
N TRP A 162 -6.68 -9.19 0.76
CA TRP A 162 -5.42 -8.52 1.06
C TRP A 162 -4.77 -7.91 -0.18
N SER A 163 -4.77 -8.63 -1.30
CA SER A 163 -4.03 -8.19 -2.49
C SER A 163 -4.56 -8.85 -3.75
N ALA A 164 -4.21 -8.28 -4.90
CA ALA A 164 -4.41 -8.89 -6.19
C ALA A 164 -3.31 -8.50 -7.17
N VAL A 165 -3.00 -9.41 -8.09
CA VAL A 165 -2.28 -9.10 -9.31
C VAL A 165 -3.27 -9.07 -10.46
N LEU A 166 -3.27 -8.02 -11.29
CA LEU A 166 -4.08 -7.95 -12.50
C LEU A 166 -3.17 -7.89 -13.73
N THR A 167 -3.51 -8.65 -14.76
CA THR A 167 -2.80 -8.68 -16.05
C THR A 167 -3.79 -8.57 -17.20
N ARG A 168 -3.32 -8.11 -18.36
CA ARG A 168 -4.16 -8.03 -19.58
C ARG A 168 -4.44 -9.40 -20.17
N ASP A 169 -3.44 -10.27 -20.16
CA ASP A 169 -3.54 -11.64 -20.68
C ASP A 169 -3.72 -12.65 -19.54
N PRO A 170 -4.38 -13.79 -19.81
CA PRO A 170 -4.52 -14.86 -18.83
C PRO A 170 -3.17 -15.52 -18.58
N VAL A 171 -2.82 -15.62 -17.31
CA VAL A 171 -1.57 -16.18 -16.78
C VAL A 171 -1.84 -17.23 -15.69
N GLN A 172 -0.79 -17.91 -15.26
CA GLN A 172 -0.86 -18.89 -14.17
C GLN A 172 -0.86 -18.20 -12.82
N GLN A 173 -1.92 -18.41 -12.03
CA GLN A 173 -1.91 -18.08 -10.61
C GLN A 173 -1.01 -19.06 -9.85
N LEU A 174 -0.15 -18.52 -8.99
CA LEU A 174 0.64 -19.30 -8.06
C LEU A 174 -0.12 -19.46 -6.73
N ALA A 175 0.29 -20.42 -5.91
CA ALA A 175 -0.18 -20.46 -4.53
C ALA A 175 0.20 -19.15 -3.82
N ASP A 176 -0.69 -18.65 -2.97
CA ASP A 176 -0.41 -17.44 -2.19
C ASP A 176 0.85 -17.63 -1.34
N PRO A 177 1.91 -16.85 -1.57
CA PRO A 177 3.17 -17.03 -0.82
C PRO A 177 3.03 -16.61 0.64
N HIS A 178 1.99 -15.84 0.96
CA HIS A 178 1.60 -15.42 2.29
C HIS A 178 0.10 -15.04 2.25
N PRO A 179 -0.70 -15.22 3.32
CA PRO A 179 -2.15 -14.89 3.26
C PRO A 179 -2.44 -13.44 2.86
N ALA A 180 -1.51 -12.52 3.15
CA ALA A 180 -1.58 -11.12 2.75
C ALA A 180 -0.95 -10.83 1.38
N SER A 181 -0.86 -11.82 0.48
CA SER A 181 -0.17 -11.69 -0.80
C SER A 181 -0.80 -12.56 -1.89
N ALA A 182 -0.69 -12.10 -3.13
CA ALA A 182 -1.12 -12.81 -4.33
C ALA A 182 0.05 -12.83 -5.31
N ALA A 183 0.25 -13.97 -5.98
CA ALA A 183 1.34 -14.12 -6.95
C ALA A 183 0.89 -14.83 -8.22
N ILE A 184 1.53 -14.47 -9.32
CA ILE A 184 1.36 -15.08 -10.64
C ILE A 184 2.74 -15.38 -11.25
N ALA A 185 2.78 -16.31 -12.20
CA ALA A 185 3.88 -16.47 -13.13
C ALA A 185 3.46 -15.94 -14.50
N MET A 186 4.23 -15.01 -15.04
CA MET A 186 4.02 -14.43 -16.37
C MET A 186 5.38 -14.35 -17.07
N ASP A 187 5.46 -14.97 -18.25
CA ASP A 187 6.71 -15.19 -18.97
C ASP A 187 7.75 -15.91 -18.10
N ASP A 188 8.94 -15.33 -17.93
CA ASP A 188 10.04 -15.85 -17.12
C ASP A 188 10.14 -15.20 -15.72
N ALA A 189 9.15 -14.39 -15.33
CA ALA A 189 9.14 -13.64 -14.09
C ALA A 189 7.96 -14.01 -13.17
N THR A 190 8.20 -13.87 -11.86
CA THR A 190 7.13 -13.90 -10.85
C THR A 190 6.69 -12.47 -10.53
N TYR A 191 5.38 -12.24 -10.48
CA TYR A 191 4.81 -10.99 -10.01
C TYR A 191 4.06 -11.23 -8.70
N CYS A 192 4.35 -10.43 -7.67
CA CYS A 192 3.77 -10.58 -6.34
C CYS A 192 3.25 -9.23 -5.83
N ALA A 193 1.99 -9.19 -5.41
CA ALA A 193 1.42 -8.08 -4.66
C ALA A 193 1.33 -8.46 -3.18
N SER A 194 1.78 -7.59 -2.28
CA SER A 194 1.78 -7.86 -0.84
C SER A 194 1.35 -6.65 -0.01
N ILE A 195 0.64 -6.93 1.08
CA ILE A 195 0.58 -6.04 2.24
C ILE A 195 1.58 -6.54 3.28
N LEU A 196 2.44 -5.65 3.77
CA LEU A 196 3.26 -5.93 4.95
C LEU A 196 2.63 -5.33 6.22
N PRO A 197 2.99 -5.82 7.41
CA PRO A 197 2.39 -5.35 8.66
C PRO A 197 2.52 -3.83 8.83
N TRP A 198 1.42 -3.19 9.25
CA TRP A 198 1.43 -1.81 9.75
C TRP A 198 1.58 -1.79 11.27
N ARG A 199 2.02 -0.64 11.83
CA ARG A 199 2.39 -0.51 13.25
C ARG A 199 1.32 -0.98 14.24
N SER A 200 0.04 -0.81 13.91
CA SER A 200 -1.11 -1.12 14.77
C SER A 200 -1.89 -2.37 14.34
N CYS A 201 -1.30 -3.26 13.55
CA CYS A 201 -1.95 -4.46 13.02
C CYS A 201 -2.39 -5.51 14.06
N GLY A 202 -2.01 -5.34 15.33
CA GLY A 202 -2.32 -6.31 16.38
C GLY A 202 -1.58 -7.63 16.20
N SER A 203 -1.94 -8.66 16.95
CA SER A 203 -1.31 -9.99 16.93
C SER A 203 -2.16 -11.05 16.21
N ARG A 204 -3.25 -10.64 15.56
CA ARG A 204 -4.10 -11.56 14.80
C ARG A 204 -3.38 -12.00 13.52
N ALA A 205 -3.75 -13.19 13.07
CA ALA A 205 -3.35 -13.67 11.76
C ALA A 205 -3.63 -12.60 10.68
N PRO A 206 -2.76 -12.45 9.67
CA PRO A 206 -1.64 -13.33 9.36
C PRO A 206 -0.31 -12.96 10.05
N TRP A 207 -0.31 -12.02 10.99
CA TRP A 207 0.93 -11.45 11.51
C TRP A 207 1.53 -12.28 12.66
N VAL A 208 2.71 -12.85 12.41
CA VAL A 208 3.45 -13.69 13.37
C VAL A 208 4.56 -12.90 14.02
N GLY A 209 4.55 -12.77 15.35
CA GLY A 209 5.60 -12.10 16.13
C GLY A 209 5.04 -11.13 17.16
N GLN A 210 5.86 -10.77 18.15
CA GLN A 210 5.44 -9.90 19.26
C GLN A 210 5.60 -8.42 18.90
N ARG A 211 6.77 -8.03 18.38
CA ARG A 211 7.05 -6.64 17.97
C ARG A 211 6.74 -6.45 16.49
N HIS A 212 6.54 -5.20 16.09
CA HIS A 212 6.30 -4.84 14.69
C HIS A 212 7.42 -5.35 13.76
N ALA A 213 8.68 -5.15 14.16
CA ALA A 213 9.83 -5.64 13.40
C ALA A 213 9.84 -7.17 13.24
N ASP A 214 9.43 -7.91 14.28
CA ASP A 214 9.36 -9.38 14.23
C ASP A 214 8.29 -9.85 13.23
N LYS A 215 7.15 -9.14 13.19
CA LYS A 215 6.07 -9.42 12.23
C LYS A 215 6.49 -9.17 10.80
N THR A 216 7.16 -8.06 10.54
CA THR A 216 7.68 -7.77 9.21
C THR A 216 8.73 -8.81 8.80
N ALA A 217 9.65 -9.15 9.69
CA ALA A 217 10.67 -10.16 9.43
C ALA A 217 10.06 -11.54 9.13
N ALA A 218 9.05 -11.97 9.91
CA ALA A 218 8.34 -13.22 9.67
C ALA A 218 7.60 -13.22 8.32
N ALA A 219 6.85 -12.15 8.01
CA ALA A 219 6.12 -12.03 6.75
C ALA A 219 7.07 -12.07 5.54
N VAL A 220 8.15 -11.28 5.59
CA VAL A 220 9.19 -11.23 4.54
C VAL A 220 9.89 -12.59 4.40
N SER A 221 10.22 -13.26 5.50
CA SER A 221 10.83 -14.60 5.45
C SER A 221 9.90 -15.63 4.82
N THR A 222 8.60 -15.59 5.11
CA THR A 222 7.61 -16.50 4.53
C THR A 222 7.48 -16.24 3.02
N LEU A 223 7.41 -14.98 2.60
CA LEU A 223 7.42 -14.61 1.19
C LEU A 223 8.66 -15.11 0.46
N ASP A 224 9.85 -14.84 1.02
CA ASP A 224 11.13 -15.23 0.42
C ASP A 224 11.28 -16.76 0.31
N ALA A 225 10.71 -17.53 1.25
CA ALA A 225 10.74 -18.99 1.19
C ALA A 225 9.74 -19.59 0.19
N ALA A 226 8.59 -18.93 -0.01
CA ALA A 226 7.50 -19.46 -0.83
C ALA A 226 7.58 -19.01 -2.30
N LEU A 227 8.16 -17.85 -2.59
CA LEU A 227 8.28 -17.33 -3.95
C LEU A 227 9.32 -18.13 -4.76
N PRO A 228 9.00 -18.51 -6.02
CA PRO A 228 9.94 -19.19 -6.89
C PRO A 228 11.29 -18.46 -7.01
N PRO A 229 12.42 -19.18 -7.21
CA PRO A 229 13.67 -18.55 -7.60
C PRO A 229 13.55 -17.95 -9.01
N GLY A 230 14.35 -16.92 -9.30
CA GLY A 230 14.37 -16.24 -10.61
C GLY A 230 13.93 -14.78 -10.53
N PRO A 231 13.72 -14.14 -11.71
CA PRO A 231 13.28 -12.75 -11.79
C PRO A 231 11.98 -12.52 -11.03
N LEU A 232 11.97 -11.46 -10.23
CA LEU A 232 10.84 -11.11 -9.37
C LEU A 232 10.49 -9.63 -9.52
N VAL A 233 9.21 -9.37 -9.75
CA VAL A 233 8.56 -8.07 -9.55
C VAL A 233 7.70 -8.17 -8.31
N TRP A 234 7.97 -7.35 -7.30
CA TRP A 234 7.27 -7.36 -6.02
C TRP A 234 6.79 -5.97 -5.66
N GLY A 235 5.51 -5.81 -5.34
CA GLY A 235 4.97 -4.51 -4.96
C GLY A 235 3.77 -4.57 -4.04
N GLY A 236 3.18 -3.40 -3.76
CA GLY A 236 2.07 -3.22 -2.84
C GLY A 236 2.39 -2.27 -1.68
N ASP A 237 1.52 -2.26 -0.68
CA ASP A 237 1.67 -1.48 0.54
C ASP A 237 2.60 -2.20 1.54
N TRP A 238 3.84 -1.74 1.60
CA TRP A 238 4.84 -2.33 2.47
C TRP A 238 4.85 -1.70 3.86
N ASN A 239 4.06 -0.64 4.10
CA ASN A 239 4.00 0.07 5.37
C ASN A 239 5.35 0.59 5.90
N HIS A 240 6.37 0.72 5.03
CA HIS A 240 7.72 1.16 5.36
C HIS A 240 8.27 2.09 4.27
N ALA A 241 8.78 3.25 4.67
CA ALA A 241 9.68 3.98 3.81
C ALA A 241 11.01 3.23 3.74
N LEU A 242 11.69 3.22 2.60
CA LEU A 242 12.96 2.46 2.47
C LEU A 242 14.19 3.31 2.76
N ILE A 243 14.06 4.63 2.59
CA ILE A 243 15.11 5.60 2.88
C ILE A 243 14.58 6.68 3.83
N GLY A 244 15.47 7.59 4.24
CA GLY A 244 15.10 8.70 5.10
C GLY A 244 14.51 8.26 6.45
N LYS A 245 13.68 9.12 7.02
CA LYS A 245 13.08 8.88 8.34
C LYS A 245 11.89 7.91 8.26
N GLU A 246 11.89 6.92 9.14
CA GLU A 246 10.79 5.95 9.26
C GLU A 246 9.68 6.47 10.19
N TYR A 247 8.45 6.49 9.71
CA TYR A 247 7.28 6.94 10.48
C TYR A 247 6.18 5.88 10.58
N SER A 248 5.90 5.17 9.49
CA SER A 248 4.80 4.19 9.40
C SER A 248 5.22 2.86 9.98
N GLY A 249 6.40 2.37 9.59
CA GLY A 249 6.91 1.06 9.94
C GLY A 249 7.88 1.07 11.13
N SER A 250 8.90 0.22 11.06
CA SER A 250 9.99 0.15 12.03
C SER A 250 11.35 -0.03 11.35
N LEU A 251 12.43 0.47 11.96
CA LEU A 251 13.79 0.29 11.41
C LEU A 251 14.18 -1.19 11.28
N GLY A 252 13.76 -2.04 12.23
CA GLY A 252 13.98 -3.48 12.14
C GLY A 252 13.20 -4.13 10.98
N GLY A 253 11.94 -3.73 10.78
CA GLY A 253 11.15 -4.18 9.63
C GLY A 253 11.72 -3.73 8.29
N ARG A 254 12.14 -2.46 8.19
CA ARG A 254 12.87 -1.93 7.04
C ARG A 254 14.13 -2.76 6.75
N SER A 255 14.92 -3.07 7.79
CA SER A 255 16.12 -3.92 7.63
C SER A 255 15.77 -5.30 7.07
N ALA A 256 14.69 -5.93 7.53
CA ALA A 256 14.25 -7.22 7.01
C ALA A 256 13.86 -7.13 5.52
N ILE A 257 13.12 -6.09 5.13
CA ILE A 257 12.77 -5.83 3.72
C ILE A 257 14.04 -5.64 2.88
N THR A 258 14.94 -4.75 3.28
CA THR A 258 16.20 -4.50 2.56
C THR A 258 17.07 -5.75 2.42
N GLN A 259 17.08 -6.63 3.43
CA GLN A 259 17.80 -7.90 3.33
C GLN A 259 17.19 -8.85 2.28
N MET A 260 15.85 -8.94 2.19
CA MET A 260 15.21 -9.71 1.13
C MET A 260 15.51 -9.09 -0.24
N LEU A 261 15.40 -7.77 -0.39
CA LEU A 261 15.74 -7.07 -1.63
C LEU A 261 17.19 -7.39 -2.06
N ALA A 262 18.14 -7.36 -1.13
CA ALA A 262 19.53 -7.69 -1.41
C ALA A 262 19.71 -9.17 -1.84
N ARG A 263 19.10 -10.12 -1.12
CA ARG A 263 19.18 -11.56 -1.45
C ARG A 263 18.58 -11.88 -2.82
N ARG A 264 17.45 -11.24 -3.14
CA ARG A 264 16.73 -11.40 -4.41
C ARG A 264 17.24 -10.48 -5.52
N ARG A 265 18.31 -9.71 -5.26
CA ARG A 265 18.87 -8.72 -6.20
C ARG A 265 17.79 -7.81 -6.79
N LEU A 266 16.94 -7.27 -5.93
CA LEU A 266 15.88 -6.34 -6.32
C LEU A 266 16.30 -4.90 -6.08
N ARG A 267 15.84 -4.00 -6.95
CA ARG A 267 15.89 -2.55 -6.72
C ARG A 267 14.48 -1.98 -6.65
N VAL A 268 14.33 -0.82 -6.01
CA VAL A 268 13.02 -0.20 -5.75
C VAL A 268 12.97 1.21 -6.32
N PRO A 269 12.57 1.38 -7.59
CA PRO A 269 12.50 2.69 -8.24
C PRO A 269 11.54 3.66 -7.58
N THR A 270 10.59 3.18 -6.78
CA THR A 270 9.61 4.00 -6.07
C THR A 270 10.09 4.48 -4.69
N SER A 271 11.30 4.11 -4.27
CA SER A 271 11.75 4.26 -2.87
C SER A 271 11.94 5.71 -2.40
N ASP A 272 12.22 6.63 -3.32
CA ASP A 272 12.42 8.05 -3.10
C ASP A 272 11.24 8.92 -3.56
N LEU A 273 10.19 8.29 -4.09
CA LEU A 273 8.96 9.00 -4.48
C LEU A 273 8.21 9.51 -3.23
N PRO A 274 7.56 10.68 -3.32
CA PRO A 274 6.85 11.26 -2.18
C PRO A 274 5.62 10.44 -1.81
N HIS A 275 5.25 10.45 -0.53
CA HIS A 275 3.95 9.98 -0.06
C HIS A 275 2.84 10.98 -0.43
N GLN A 276 1.58 10.59 -0.26
CA GLN A 276 0.44 11.53 -0.29
C GLN A 276 0.46 12.58 0.84
N ILE A 277 1.27 12.37 1.88
CA ILE A 277 1.39 13.28 3.03
C ILE A 277 2.69 14.05 2.84
N ASP A 278 2.59 15.38 2.80
CA ASP A 278 3.71 16.27 2.57
C ASP A 278 4.89 15.99 3.51
N GLY A 279 6.08 15.89 2.93
CA GLY A 279 7.34 15.65 3.64
C GLY A 279 7.59 14.21 4.05
N LEU A 280 6.72 13.26 3.68
CA LEU A 280 6.95 11.82 3.83
C LEU A 280 7.31 11.18 2.48
N LEU A 281 8.00 10.04 2.54
CA LEU A 281 8.33 9.20 1.38
C LEU A 281 7.37 8.02 1.28
N SER A 282 7.27 7.43 0.09
CA SER A 282 6.37 6.33 -0.19
C SER A 282 6.57 5.14 0.77
N ILE A 283 5.44 4.54 1.14
CA ILE A 283 5.37 3.23 1.80
C ILE A 283 4.83 2.14 0.88
N ASP A 284 4.35 2.52 -0.29
CA ASP A 284 3.88 1.63 -1.35
C ASP A 284 4.99 1.53 -2.40
N HIS A 285 5.42 0.31 -2.70
CA HIS A 285 6.62 0.13 -3.52
C HIS A 285 6.39 -0.79 -4.69
N ILE A 286 7.22 -0.61 -5.72
CA ILE A 286 7.44 -1.58 -6.77
C ILE A 286 8.94 -1.86 -6.79
N ALA A 287 9.28 -3.12 -6.57
CA ALA A 287 10.61 -3.66 -6.74
C ALA A 287 10.66 -4.49 -8.00
N VAL A 288 11.75 -4.37 -8.74
CA VAL A 288 12.04 -5.13 -9.94
C VAL A 288 13.41 -5.77 -9.80
N ASP A 289 13.60 -6.87 -10.52
CA ASP A 289 14.91 -7.51 -10.65
C ASP A 289 15.97 -6.47 -11.09
N HIS A 290 17.16 -6.58 -10.52
CA HIS A 290 18.27 -5.67 -10.77
C HIS A 290 18.68 -5.65 -12.25
N ASP A 291 18.44 -6.72 -12.99
CA ASP A 291 18.87 -6.85 -14.38
C ASP A 291 17.81 -6.33 -15.37
N ILE A 292 16.56 -6.12 -14.92
CA ILE A 292 15.57 -5.31 -15.65
C ILE A 292 16.13 -3.88 -15.77
N ARG A 293 15.72 -3.05 -16.72
CA ARG A 293 16.04 -1.60 -16.72
C ARG A 293 14.76 -0.82 -16.49
N VAL A 294 14.88 0.32 -15.81
CA VAL A 294 13.74 1.19 -15.50
C VAL A 294 13.95 2.48 -16.24
N ALA A 295 13.03 2.78 -17.15
CA ALA A 295 12.99 4.04 -17.88
C ALA A 295 12.49 5.15 -16.94
N GLN A 296 11.41 4.88 -16.21
CA GLN A 296 10.73 5.87 -15.38
C GLN A 296 10.05 5.23 -14.17
N ALA A 297 9.98 6.00 -13.08
CA ALA A 297 9.09 5.73 -11.96
C ALA A 297 8.33 7.01 -11.61
N GLU A 298 7.03 6.90 -11.37
CA GLU A 298 6.20 8.06 -11.05
C GLU A 298 5.13 7.74 -10.00
N ARG A 299 4.67 8.80 -9.33
CA ARG A 299 3.50 8.79 -8.44
C ARG A 299 2.32 9.39 -9.21
N PHE A 300 1.12 8.83 -9.02
CA PHE A 300 -0.13 9.48 -9.39
C PHE A 300 -1.01 9.70 -8.16
N THR A 301 -1.69 10.84 -8.14
CA THR A 301 -2.58 11.22 -7.04
C THR A 301 -3.90 10.46 -7.13
N ALA A 302 -4.35 9.88 -6.01
CA ALA A 302 -5.62 9.16 -5.87
C ALA A 302 -6.58 9.85 -4.89
N GLU A 303 -6.51 11.19 -4.84
CA GLU A 303 -7.30 12.04 -3.96
C GLU A 303 -8.77 11.64 -3.91
N ALA A 304 -9.31 11.58 -2.68
CA ALA A 304 -10.69 11.19 -2.35
C ALA A 304 -11.09 9.74 -2.70
N LEU A 305 -10.22 8.96 -3.36
CA LEU A 305 -10.49 7.54 -3.66
C LEU A 305 -9.87 6.63 -2.57
N SER A 306 -8.61 6.89 -2.23
CA SER A 306 -7.85 6.17 -1.21
C SER A 306 -7.06 7.14 -0.34
N ASP A 307 -6.62 6.68 0.84
CA ASP A 307 -5.56 7.32 1.64
C ASP A 307 -4.15 6.85 1.25
N HIS A 308 -4.03 6.27 0.07
CA HIS A 308 -2.77 6.00 -0.59
C HIS A 308 -2.84 6.56 -2.00
N ASP A 309 -1.76 7.17 -2.44
CA ASP A 309 -1.53 7.41 -3.85
C ASP A 309 -1.02 6.14 -4.53
N GLY A 310 -1.05 6.13 -5.86
CA GLY A 310 -0.51 5.02 -6.63
C GLY A 310 0.84 5.36 -7.25
N TYR A 311 1.56 4.31 -7.63
CA TYR A 311 2.90 4.42 -8.18
C TYR A 311 3.03 3.55 -9.41
N LEU A 312 3.84 3.98 -10.35
CA LEU A 312 4.08 3.36 -11.65
C LEU A 312 5.57 3.20 -11.87
N VAL A 313 5.95 2.11 -12.54
CA VAL A 313 7.30 1.84 -13.01
C VAL A 313 7.22 1.37 -14.45
N GLU A 314 7.91 2.07 -15.34
CA GLU A 314 8.08 1.69 -16.74
C GLU A 314 9.45 1.02 -16.92
N THR A 315 9.46 -0.19 -17.49
CA THR A 315 10.68 -0.90 -17.83
C THR A 315 11.21 -0.51 -19.21
N ASP A 316 12.51 -0.64 -19.43
CA ASP A 316 13.14 -0.40 -20.73
C ASP A 316 13.76 -1.71 -21.27
N PRO A 317 13.21 -2.29 -22.34
CA PRO A 317 13.74 -3.51 -22.95
C PRO A 317 14.98 -3.24 -23.83
N THR A 318 15.24 -1.99 -24.21
CA THR A 318 16.27 -1.61 -25.21
C THR A 318 17.64 -1.33 -24.60
N LEU A 319 17.74 -1.24 -23.26
CA LEU A 319 18.97 -0.95 -22.52
C LEU A 319 19.67 -2.22 -22.01
N ARG A 320 19.92 -3.20 -22.90
CA ARG A 320 20.67 -4.43 -22.55
C ARG A 320 22.18 -4.19 -22.52
#